data_AF-A0AAJ1ZBL6-F1
#
_entry.id   AF-A0AAJ1ZBL6-F1
#
_cell.length_a   1.000
_cell.length_b   1.000
_cell.length_c   1.000
_cell.angle_alpha   90.00
_cell.angle_beta   90.00
_cell.angle_gamma   90.00
#
_symmetry.space_group_name_H-M   'P 1'
#
loop_
_entity.id
_entity.type
_entity.pdbx_description
1 polymer ?
#
loop_
_entity_poly.entity_id
_entity_poly.type
_entity_poly.pdbx_seq_one_letter_code
_entity_poly.pdbx_strand_id
1 'polypeptide(L)'
;MNTRSRLLLLLSVPIALLAGCTSYYRNIDACKDRMRADYPDAASAPLKLTGSSAAMHGSRVVVHGTIDTPPKPPATKTADTPAAAECTFSDNTLTTFQWLAPAKLAPKPPADDDQ
;
A
#
# COMPACT_ATOMS: atom_id res chain seq x y z
N MET A 1 -45.66 23.09 -11.98
CA MET A 1 -44.78 22.72 -10.85
C MET A 1 -44.33 21.29 -11.03
N ASN A 2 -43.05 21.03 -11.30
CA ASN A 2 -42.37 19.72 -11.13
C ASN A 2 -40.86 19.92 -10.82
N THR A 3 -40.52 21.05 -10.19
CA THR A 3 -39.15 21.45 -9.81
C THR A 3 -38.54 20.53 -8.75
N ARG A 4 -39.36 19.92 -7.88
CA ARG A 4 -38.91 18.94 -6.87
C ARG A 4 -38.38 17.64 -7.49
N SER A 5 -38.99 17.19 -8.59
CA SER A 5 -38.56 15.97 -9.31
C SER A 5 -37.28 16.20 -10.13
N ARG A 6 -37.11 17.42 -10.69
CA ARG A 6 -35.88 17.79 -11.42
C ARG A 6 -34.67 18.03 -10.52
N LEU A 7 -34.86 18.52 -9.29
CA LEU A 7 -33.76 18.64 -8.32
C LEU A 7 -33.22 17.27 -7.88
N LEU A 8 -34.10 16.29 -7.66
CA LEU A 8 -33.70 14.95 -7.22
C LEU A 8 -32.86 14.21 -8.26
N LEU A 9 -33.09 14.45 -9.56
CA LEU A 9 -32.34 13.85 -10.66
C LEU A 9 -30.94 14.48 -10.88
N LEU A 10 -30.72 15.72 -10.45
CA LEU A 10 -29.42 16.41 -10.59
C LEU A 10 -28.46 16.09 -9.42
N LEU A 11 -28.99 15.67 -8.28
CA LEU A 11 -28.21 15.35 -7.08
C LEU A 11 -27.68 13.91 -7.01
N SER A 12 -28.10 13.00 -7.89
CA SER A 12 -27.64 11.60 -7.91
C SER A 12 -26.29 11.39 -8.59
N VAL A 13 -25.92 12.26 -9.55
CA VAL A 13 -24.64 12.18 -10.28
C VAL A 13 -23.40 12.39 -9.37
N PRO A 14 -23.36 13.35 -8.43
CA PRO A 14 -22.17 13.55 -7.59
C PRO A 14 -21.92 12.43 -6.57
N ILE A 15 -22.93 11.65 -6.19
CA ILE A 15 -22.80 10.65 -5.10
C ILE A 15 -22.04 9.40 -5.59
N ALA A 16 -22.23 8.97 -6.84
CA ALA A 16 -21.56 7.78 -7.38
C ALA A 16 -20.03 7.94 -7.48
N LEU A 17 -19.55 9.16 -7.73
CA LEU A 17 -18.11 9.46 -7.78
C LEU A 17 -17.42 9.36 -6.41
N LEU A 18 -18.17 9.58 -5.32
CA LEU A 18 -17.62 9.51 -3.96
C LEU A 18 -17.31 8.07 -3.51
N ALA A 19 -18.05 7.08 -4.01
CA ALA A 19 -17.83 5.68 -3.65
C ALA A 19 -16.46 5.16 -4.13
N GLY A 20 -15.96 5.62 -5.28
CA GLY A 20 -14.61 5.27 -5.74
C GLY A 20 -13.50 5.91 -4.90
N CYS A 21 -13.73 7.12 -4.39
CA CYS A 21 -12.78 7.83 -3.54
C CYS A 21 -12.66 7.19 -2.15
N THR A 22 -13.74 6.66 -1.59
CA THR A 22 -13.67 5.99 -0.28
C THR A 22 -12.85 4.70 -0.35
N SER A 23 -13.01 3.90 -1.41
CA SER A 23 -12.21 2.67 -1.59
C SER A 23 -10.73 2.97 -1.80
N TYR A 24 -10.39 4.03 -2.53
CA TYR A 24 -9.01 4.47 -2.71
C TYR A 24 -8.27 4.66 -1.38
N TYR A 25 -8.82 5.47 -0.46
CA TYR A 25 -8.17 5.73 0.83
C TYR A 25 -8.21 4.52 1.76
N ARG A 26 -9.34 3.78 1.79
CA ARG A 26 -9.47 2.58 2.62
C ARG A 26 -8.45 1.50 2.25
N ASN A 27 -8.23 1.29 0.96
CA ASN A 27 -7.27 0.29 0.48
C ASN A 27 -5.83 0.75 0.75
N ILE A 28 -5.54 2.05 0.66
CA ILE A 28 -4.24 2.60 1.07
C ILE A 28 -3.95 2.29 2.54
N ASP A 29 -4.90 2.59 3.43
CA ASP A 29 -4.71 2.36 4.87
C ASP A 29 -4.61 0.88 5.20
N ALA A 30 -5.46 0.04 4.60
CA ALA A 30 -5.37 -1.41 4.72
C ALA A 30 -4.00 -1.95 4.25
N CYS A 31 -3.43 -1.39 3.18
CA CYS A 31 -2.12 -1.80 2.71
C CYS A 31 -1.00 -1.37 3.66
N LYS A 32 -1.08 -0.15 4.23
CA LYS A 32 -0.11 0.30 5.24
C LYS A 32 -0.14 -0.59 6.48
N ASP A 33 -1.34 -0.96 6.93
CA ASP A 33 -1.51 -1.83 8.09
C ASP A 33 -1.01 -3.24 7.80
N ARG A 34 -1.30 -3.77 6.60
CA ARG A 34 -0.76 -5.06 6.18
C ARG A 34 0.77 -5.04 6.10
N MET A 35 1.37 -4.02 5.51
CA MET A 35 2.83 -3.88 5.40
C MET A 35 3.50 -3.86 6.78
N ARG A 36 2.90 -3.16 7.77
CA ARG A 36 3.40 -3.17 9.14
C ARG A 36 3.23 -4.52 9.83
N ALA A 37 2.07 -5.16 9.64
CA ALA A 37 1.78 -6.45 10.26
C ALA A 37 2.65 -7.59 9.69
N ASP A 38 3.00 -7.52 8.41
CA ASP A 38 3.84 -8.52 7.74
C ASP A 38 5.33 -8.34 8.04
N TYR A 39 5.75 -7.16 8.47
CA TYR A 39 7.15 -6.85 8.71
C TYR A 39 7.70 -7.54 9.98
N PRO A 40 8.65 -8.49 9.86
CA PRO A 40 9.06 -9.32 10.99
C PRO A 40 9.98 -8.61 11.99
N ASP A 41 10.74 -7.61 11.55
CA ASP A 41 11.85 -7.03 12.31
C ASP A 41 11.49 -5.70 13.01
N ALA A 42 10.19 -5.43 13.22
CA ALA A 42 9.70 -4.14 13.72
C ALA A 42 10.35 -3.67 15.03
N ALA A 43 10.74 -4.61 15.90
CA ALA A 43 11.37 -4.30 17.19
C ALA A 43 12.86 -3.92 17.07
N SER A 44 13.58 -4.50 16.11
CA SER A 44 15.05 -4.32 15.99
C SER A 44 15.45 -3.34 14.89
N ALA A 45 14.61 -3.18 13.87
CA ALA A 45 14.83 -2.25 12.77
C ALA A 45 13.49 -1.63 12.38
N PRO A 46 13.06 -0.53 13.02
CA PRO A 46 11.74 0.06 12.81
C PRO A 46 11.47 0.40 11.34
N LEU A 47 10.27 0.08 10.86
CA LEU A 47 9.78 0.46 9.54
C LEU A 47 9.00 1.78 9.64
N LYS A 48 9.50 2.82 9.00
CA LYS A 48 8.86 4.13 8.86
C LYS A 48 8.24 4.26 7.48
N LEU A 49 6.91 4.38 7.41
CA LEU A 49 6.24 4.62 6.13
C LEU A 49 6.45 6.07 5.69
N THR A 50 6.89 6.27 4.45
CA THR A 50 7.24 7.58 3.89
C THR A 50 6.23 8.08 2.86
N GLY A 51 5.41 7.19 2.29
CA GLY A 51 4.38 7.56 1.34
C GLY A 51 3.58 6.37 0.83
N SER A 52 2.58 6.66 0.01
CA SER A 52 1.79 5.64 -0.67
C SER A 52 1.27 6.20 -1.99
N SER A 53 1.21 5.35 -2.99
CA SER A 53 0.55 5.61 -4.27
C SER A 53 -0.46 4.51 -4.53
N ALA A 54 -1.51 4.82 -5.28
CA ALA A 54 -2.47 3.80 -5.68
C ALA A 54 -3.03 4.08 -7.07
N ALA A 55 -3.40 3.01 -7.76
CA ALA A 55 -4.15 3.05 -9.00
C ALA A 55 -5.57 3.56 -8.75
N MET A 56 -6.29 3.89 -9.82
CA MET A 56 -7.69 4.31 -9.75
C MET A 56 -8.52 3.30 -8.93
N HIS A 57 -9.39 3.84 -8.06
CA HIS A 57 -10.20 3.09 -7.09
C HIS A 57 -9.43 2.32 -6.00
N GLY A 58 -8.10 2.47 -5.91
CA GLY A 58 -7.30 1.76 -4.91
C GLY A 58 -7.11 0.27 -5.21
N SER A 59 -7.30 -0.15 -6.46
CA SER A 59 -7.18 -1.56 -6.89
C SER A 59 -5.76 -2.11 -6.76
N ARG A 60 -4.75 -1.26 -6.92
CA ARG A 60 -3.35 -1.57 -6.64
C ARG A 60 -2.75 -0.43 -5.83
N VAL A 61 -2.15 -0.75 -4.69
CA VAL A 61 -1.54 0.21 -3.78
C VAL A 61 -0.08 -0.15 -3.63
N VAL A 62 0.81 0.84 -3.78
CA VAL A 62 2.21 0.71 -3.38
C VAL A 62 2.47 1.61 -2.19
N VAL A 63 2.93 1.02 -1.08
CA VAL A 63 3.35 1.75 0.12
C VAL A 63 4.87 1.78 0.15
N HIS A 64 5.43 2.95 0.44
CA HIS A 64 6.86 3.19 0.56
C HIS A 64 7.23 3.44 2.02
N GLY A 65 8.45 3.08 2.38
CA GLY A 65 9.01 3.35 3.68
C GLY A 65 10.53 3.25 3.71
N THR A 66 11.07 3.45 4.90
CA THR A 66 12.48 3.24 5.23
C THR A 66 12.57 2.35 6.46
N ILE A 67 13.54 1.45 6.45
CA ILE A 67 13.88 0.61 7.60
C ILE A 67 15.16 1.16 8.21
N ASP A 68 15.06 1.60 9.46
CA ASP A 68 16.18 2.14 10.21
C ASP A 68 17.03 0.95 10.68
N THR A 69 18.13 0.69 9.97
CA THR A 69 18.96 -0.49 10.26
C THR A 69 20.06 -0.09 11.23
N PRO A 70 20.08 -0.63 12.46
CA PRO A 70 21.09 -0.26 13.44
C PRO A 70 22.49 -0.60 12.93
N PRO A 71 23.50 0.22 13.28
CA PRO A 71 24.87 0.01 12.85
C PRO A 71 25.38 -1.36 13.29
N LYS A 72 25.87 -2.16 12.33
CA LYS A 72 26.62 -3.39 12.62
C LYS A 72 28.11 -3.04 12.72
N PRO A 73 28.83 -3.45 13.79
CA PRO A 73 30.27 -3.19 13.91
C PRO A 73 31.04 -3.64 12.65
N PRO A 74 32.00 -2.86 12.14
CA PRO A 74 32.59 -1.64 12.72
C PRO A 74 31.88 -0.33 12.34
N ALA A 75 30.73 -0.39 11.65
CA ALA A 75 30.02 0.83 11.25
C ALA A 75 29.49 1.58 12.46
N THR A 76 29.56 2.91 12.41
CA THR A 76 29.07 3.82 13.47
C THR A 76 27.81 4.57 13.07
N LYS A 77 27.37 4.44 11.82
CA LYS A 77 26.18 5.12 11.28
C LYS A 77 25.07 4.11 10.98
N THR A 78 23.86 4.46 11.39
CA THR A 78 22.61 3.80 10.98
C THR A 78 22.47 3.91 9.45
N ALA A 79 21.97 2.86 8.82
CA ALA A 79 21.67 2.85 7.40
C ALA A 79 20.16 2.83 7.16
N ASP A 80 19.67 3.76 6.35
CA ASP A 80 18.27 3.82 5.95
C ASP A 80 18.08 2.90 4.74
N THR A 81 17.44 1.74 4.95
CA THR A 81 17.17 0.81 3.87
C THR A 81 15.80 1.12 3.26
N PRO A 82 15.70 1.39 1.95
CA PRO A 82 14.39 1.63 1.33
C PRO A 82 13.53 0.37 1.37
N ALA A 83 12.25 0.56 1.68
CA ALA A 83 11.26 -0.49 1.75
C ALA A 83 10.05 -0.12 0.91
N ALA A 84 9.45 -1.11 0.27
CA ALA A 84 8.22 -0.93 -0.49
C ALA A 84 7.43 -2.24 -0.52
N ALA A 85 6.12 -2.12 -0.47
CA ALA A 85 5.20 -3.25 -0.62
C ALA A 85 4.05 -2.86 -1.55
N GLU A 86 3.59 -3.83 -2.33
CA GLU A 86 2.41 -3.72 -3.16
C GLU A 86 1.27 -4.55 -2.58
N CYS A 87 0.07 -3.98 -2.60
CA CYS A 87 -1.18 -4.65 -2.31
C CYS A 87 -2.09 -4.57 -3.53
N THR A 88 -2.71 -5.69 -3.89
CA THR A 88 -3.80 -5.71 -4.88
C THR A 88 -5.12 -5.97 -4.17
N PHE A 89 -6.16 -5.27 -4.62
CA PHE A 89 -7.51 -5.33 -4.06
C PHE A 89 -8.52 -5.62 -5.16
N SER A 90 -9.49 -6.46 -4.84
CA SER A 90 -10.76 -6.54 -5.55
C SER A 90 -11.78 -5.76 -4.73
N ASP A 91 -12.22 -4.62 -5.27
CA ASP A 91 -12.98 -3.59 -4.56
C ASP A 91 -12.28 -3.13 -3.27
N ASN A 92 -12.70 -3.63 -2.11
CA ASN A 92 -12.14 -3.32 -0.79
C ASN A 92 -11.52 -4.54 -0.09
N THR A 93 -11.42 -5.66 -0.79
CA THR A 93 -10.87 -6.90 -0.26
C THR A 93 -9.44 -7.08 -0.75
N LEU A 94 -8.49 -7.16 0.18
CA LEU A 94 -7.09 -7.45 -0.13
C LEU A 94 -6.99 -8.87 -0.72
N THR A 95 -6.48 -8.99 -1.94
CA THR A 95 -6.30 -10.28 -2.62
C THR A 95 -4.85 -10.70 -2.68
N THR A 96 -3.92 -9.76 -2.73
CA THR A 96 -2.48 -10.05 -2.78
C THR A 96 -1.70 -9.00 -2.03
N PHE A 97 -0.67 -9.44 -1.32
CA PHE A 97 0.35 -8.60 -0.71
C PHE A 97 1.71 -9.15 -1.12
N GLN A 98 2.62 -8.27 -1.54
CA GLN A 98 4.01 -8.63 -1.80
C GLN A 98 4.94 -7.50 -1.42
N TRP A 99 6.09 -7.85 -0.86
CA TRP A 99 7.21 -6.91 -0.75
C TRP A 99 7.84 -6.67 -2.13
N LEU A 100 8.12 -5.41 -2.42
CA LEU A 100 8.93 -4.98 -3.57
C LEU A 100 10.38 -4.73 -3.16
N ALA A 101 10.58 -4.26 -1.92
CA ALA A 101 11.88 -3.99 -1.35
C ALA A 101 11.83 -4.01 0.19
N PRO A 102 12.96 -4.27 0.87
CA PRO A 102 14.25 -4.72 0.31
C PRO A 102 14.22 -6.18 -0.18
N ALA A 103 15.21 -6.59 -0.97
CA ALA A 103 15.28 -7.92 -1.61
C ALA A 103 15.16 -9.11 -0.63
N LYS A 104 15.53 -8.91 0.64
CA LYS A 104 15.37 -9.91 1.70
C LYS A 104 13.90 -10.22 2.06
N LEU A 105 13.00 -9.26 1.81
CA LEU A 105 11.56 -9.39 2.04
C LEU A 105 10.81 -9.71 0.76
N ALA A 106 11.33 -9.25 -0.39
CA ALA A 106 10.72 -9.50 -1.69
C ALA A 106 10.71 -11.00 -2.02
N PRO A 107 9.68 -11.48 -2.75
CA PRO A 107 9.66 -12.85 -3.26
C PRO A 107 10.94 -13.15 -4.04
N LYS A 108 11.52 -14.34 -3.81
CA LYS A 108 12.68 -14.79 -4.59
C LYS A 108 12.23 -14.96 -6.06
N PRO A 109 13.00 -14.47 -7.04
CA PRO A 109 12.75 -14.79 -8.44
C PRO A 109 12.69 -16.31 -8.62
N PRO A 110 11.84 -16.83 -9.52
CA PRO A 110 11.91 -18.23 -9.89
C PRO A 110 13.35 -18.52 -10.33
N ALA A 111 13.93 -19.62 -9.85
CA ALA A 111 15.20 -20.07 -10.38
C ALA A 111 14.94 -20.42 -11.85
N ASP A 112 15.77 -19.90 -12.76
CA ASP A 112 15.80 -20.41 -14.12
C ASP A 112 16.21 -21.89 -13.98
N ASP A 113 15.24 -22.80 -14.12
CA ASP A 113 15.55 -24.19 -14.39
C ASP A 113 16.14 -24.20 -15.80
N ASP A 114 17.47 -24.08 -15.88
CA ASP A 114 18.26 -24.33 -17.09
C ASP A 114 17.90 -25.73 -17.60
N GLN A 115 17.07 -25.79 -18.64
CA GLN A 115 16.78 -26.99 -19.40
C GLN A 115 17.62 -27.04 -20.68
#